data_AF-A0A5B8ME62-F1
#
_entry.id   AF-A0A5B8ME62-F1
#
_cell.length_a   1.000
_cell.length_b   1.000
_cell.length_c   1.000
_cell.angle_alpha   90.00
_cell.angle_beta   90.00
_cell.angle_gamma   90.00
#
_symmetry.space_group_name_H-M   'P 1'
#
loop_
_entity.id
_entity.type
_entity.pdbx_description
1 polymer ?
#
loop_
_entity_poly.entity_id
_entity_poly.type
_entity_poly.pdbx_seq_one_letter_code
_entity_poly.pdbx_strand_id
1 'polypeptide(L)'
;MGDDLSPPPPQKRRTGKSGWMEGRLREAAAAVERQNVVARAYAEDAEEIVASSSAGGALSEKGFGVEAGVTWRRLGAGDKQALLAMLERNMKGHYPSSTWDRVWQGKKRDMASREARYLILRSRPGSGVAGFCNYRFLVEDEEWIVLYVYELQVSQDHRRRGVGKNLTDLCQLLAERTEMQGVMLTTLKCNEGACRFYEREGFTPSVIDPTVVCPERAAEFDYRILARLFSEAGGE
;
A
#
# COMPACT_ATOMS: atom_id res chain seq x y z
N MET A 1 3.75 51.78 -53.71
CA MET A 1 4.48 50.64 -53.14
C MET A 1 4.06 50.56 -51.69
N GLY A 2 3.10 49.68 -51.39
CA GLY A 2 2.61 49.48 -50.03
C GLY A 2 3.30 48.24 -49.47
N ASP A 3 4.04 48.41 -48.37
CA ASP A 3 4.67 47.32 -47.65
C ASP A 3 3.61 46.56 -46.85
N ASP A 4 3.42 45.30 -47.19
CA ASP A 4 2.56 44.33 -46.50
C ASP A 4 3.22 43.93 -45.17
N LEU A 5 2.74 44.52 -44.07
CA LEU A 5 3.15 44.23 -42.69
C LEU A 5 2.21 43.19 -42.05
N SER A 6 2.09 42.02 -42.66
CA SER A 6 1.45 40.88 -42.01
C SER A 6 2.48 40.12 -41.14
N PRO A 7 2.23 39.88 -39.84
CA PRO A 7 3.15 39.12 -39.00
C PRO A 7 3.27 37.67 -39.50
N PRO A 8 4.47 37.06 -39.44
CA PRO A 8 4.65 35.69 -39.90
C PRO A 8 3.80 34.73 -39.07
N PRO A 9 3.23 33.67 -39.69
CA PRO A 9 2.44 32.69 -38.96
C PRO A 9 3.28 32.02 -37.86
N PRO A 10 2.67 31.66 -36.71
CA PRO A 10 3.41 31.07 -35.60
C PRO A 10 4.06 29.76 -36.06
N GLN A 11 5.39 29.72 -36.00
CA GLN A 11 6.15 28.51 -36.26
C GLN A 11 5.80 27.48 -35.19
N LYS A 12 5.09 26.42 -35.58
CA LYS A 12 4.93 25.22 -34.74
C LYS A 12 6.32 24.69 -34.43
N ARG A 13 6.76 24.78 -33.16
CA ARG A 13 8.00 24.12 -32.69
C ARG A 13 7.90 22.64 -33.06
N ARG A 14 8.64 22.21 -34.08
CA ARG A 14 8.81 20.80 -34.41
C ARG A 14 9.68 20.20 -33.32
N THR A 15 9.08 19.62 -32.29
CA THR A 15 9.77 18.59 -31.51
C THR A 15 10.07 17.45 -32.50
N GLY A 16 11.34 17.29 -32.87
CA GLY A 16 11.75 16.31 -33.88
C GLY A 16 11.31 14.89 -33.49
N LYS A 17 10.99 14.04 -34.49
CA LYS A 17 10.68 12.61 -34.28
C LYS A 17 11.71 11.90 -33.39
N SER A 18 12.97 12.33 -33.41
CA SER A 18 14.05 11.85 -32.54
C SER A 18 13.79 12.11 -31.06
N GLY A 19 13.44 13.34 -30.67
CA GLY A 19 13.17 13.69 -29.28
C GLY A 19 11.94 12.98 -28.69
N TRP A 20 10.93 12.72 -29.54
CA TRP A 20 9.78 11.90 -29.13
C TRP A 20 10.15 10.44 -28.88
N MET A 21 10.99 9.84 -29.75
CA MET A 21 11.47 8.47 -29.52
C MET A 21 12.38 8.37 -28.29
N GLU A 22 13.30 9.32 -28.11
CA GLU A 22 14.17 9.37 -26.92
C GLU A 22 13.38 9.48 -25.62
N GLY A 23 12.35 10.34 -25.58
CA GLY A 23 11.47 10.46 -24.40
C GLY A 23 10.76 9.14 -24.08
N ARG A 24 10.23 8.45 -25.10
CA ARG A 24 9.59 7.13 -24.91
C ARG A 24 10.55 6.06 -24.44
N LEU A 25 11.79 6.07 -24.93
CA LEU A 25 12.82 5.13 -24.48
C LEU A 25 13.21 5.37 -23.02
N ARG A 26 13.31 6.64 -22.61
CA ARG A 26 13.57 7.01 -21.21
C ARG A 26 12.45 6.56 -20.28
N GLU A 27 11.19 6.82 -20.63
CA GLU A 27 10.06 6.36 -19.81
C GLU A 27 9.97 4.83 -19.74
N ALA A 28 10.19 4.14 -20.85
CA ALA A 28 10.22 2.69 -20.86
C ALA A 28 11.33 2.14 -19.95
N ALA A 29 12.52 2.76 -19.95
CA ALA A 29 13.61 2.38 -19.06
C ALA A 29 13.27 2.64 -17.57
N ALA A 30 12.63 3.78 -17.27
CA ALA A 30 12.17 4.11 -15.93
C ALA A 30 11.10 3.11 -15.43
N ALA A 31 10.12 2.77 -16.27
CA ALA A 31 9.11 1.76 -15.94
C ALA A 31 9.73 0.39 -15.67
N VAL A 32 10.74 -0.02 -16.45
CA VAL A 32 11.49 -1.26 -16.20
C VAL A 32 12.23 -1.19 -14.87
N GLU A 33 12.87 -0.07 -14.53
CA GLU A 33 13.56 0.05 -13.25
C GLU A 33 12.59 0.01 -12.06
N ARG A 34 11.42 0.65 -12.14
CA ARG A 34 10.38 0.54 -11.11
C ARG A 34 10.00 -0.93 -10.86
N GLN A 35 9.85 -1.73 -11.93
CA GLN A 35 9.59 -3.17 -11.81
C GLN A 35 10.76 -3.95 -11.22
N ASN A 36 12.00 -3.57 -11.55
CA ASN A 36 13.20 -4.19 -10.96
C ASN A 36 13.27 -3.93 -9.44
N VAL A 37 12.98 -2.70 -8.99
CA VAL A 37 12.95 -2.37 -7.55
C VAL A 37 11.91 -3.23 -6.84
N VAL A 38 10.70 -3.34 -7.39
CA VAL A 38 9.64 -4.22 -6.84
C VAL A 38 10.10 -5.68 -6.78
N ALA A 39 10.79 -6.17 -7.82
CA ALA A 39 11.32 -7.53 -7.83
C ALA A 39 12.39 -7.75 -6.74
N ARG A 40 13.29 -6.78 -6.52
CA ARG A 40 14.27 -6.82 -5.41
C ARG A 40 13.58 -6.82 -4.06
N ALA A 41 12.56 -5.98 -3.86
CA ALA A 41 11.78 -5.93 -2.62
C ALA A 41 11.15 -7.28 -2.25
N TYR A 42 10.69 -8.07 -3.23
CA TYR A 42 10.18 -9.42 -2.98
C TYR A 42 11.25 -10.47 -2.66
N ALA A 43 12.51 -10.20 -2.99
CA ALA A 43 13.66 -11.07 -2.71
C ALA A 43 14.27 -10.82 -1.33
N GLU A 44 14.01 -9.66 -0.73
CA GLU A 44 14.47 -9.31 0.62
C GLU A 44 13.87 -10.23 1.70
N ASP A 45 14.66 -10.48 2.74
CA ASP A 45 14.23 -11.24 3.91
C ASP A 45 13.52 -10.33 4.91
N ALA A 46 12.20 -10.24 4.77
CA ALA A 46 11.37 -9.42 5.65
C ALA A 46 11.42 -9.88 7.12
N GLU A 47 11.67 -11.17 7.39
CA GLU A 47 11.80 -11.69 8.75
C GLU A 47 13.06 -11.14 9.40
N GLU A 48 14.20 -11.19 8.70
CA GLU A 48 15.47 -10.63 9.16
C GLU A 48 15.41 -9.10 9.30
N ILE A 49 14.79 -8.39 8.34
CA ILE A 49 14.59 -6.93 8.43
C ILE A 49 13.83 -6.57 9.70
N VAL A 50 12.73 -7.28 10.01
CA VAL A 50 11.96 -6.99 11.21
C VAL A 50 12.73 -7.40 12.46
N ALA A 51 13.34 -8.59 12.50
CA ALA A 51 14.06 -9.11 13.66
C ALA A 51 15.25 -8.24 14.08
N SER A 52 16.00 -7.71 13.11
CA SER A 52 17.15 -6.83 13.35
C SER A 52 16.79 -5.36 13.63
N SER A 53 15.52 -4.99 13.47
CA SER A 53 15.06 -3.62 13.68
C SER A 53 14.77 -3.28 15.15
N SER A 54 14.91 -2.00 15.51
CA SER A 54 14.47 -1.49 16.82
C SER A 54 12.96 -1.69 17.05
N ALA A 55 12.15 -1.63 15.99
CA ALA A 55 10.71 -1.89 16.05
C ALA A 55 10.40 -3.35 16.42
N GLY A 56 11.10 -4.31 15.81
CA GLY A 56 11.00 -5.73 16.14
C GLY A 56 11.47 -6.01 17.56
N GLY A 57 12.61 -5.44 17.96
CA GLY A 57 13.12 -5.52 19.34
C GLY A 57 12.11 -5.02 20.37
N ALA A 58 11.55 -3.82 20.16
CA ALA A 58 10.56 -3.23 21.07
C ALA A 58 9.25 -4.04 21.15
N LEU A 59 8.87 -4.74 20.08
CA LEU A 59 7.72 -5.66 20.09
C LEU A 59 8.00 -6.93 20.89
N SER A 60 9.20 -7.50 20.71
CA SER A 60 9.66 -8.65 21.47
C SER A 60 9.75 -8.35 22.97
N GLU A 61 10.28 -7.18 23.36
CA GLU A 61 10.33 -6.72 24.76
C GLU A 61 8.94 -6.58 25.38
N LYS A 62 7.94 -6.19 24.57
CA LYS A 62 6.52 -6.13 24.98
C LYS A 62 5.83 -7.50 24.97
N GLY A 63 6.56 -8.56 24.62
CA GLY A 63 6.10 -9.94 24.60
C GLY A 63 5.31 -10.34 23.36
N PHE A 64 5.29 -9.53 22.29
CA PHE A 64 4.62 -9.90 21.04
C PHE A 64 5.46 -10.89 20.23
N GLY A 65 4.79 -11.86 19.61
CA GLY A 65 5.37 -12.63 18.51
C GLY A 65 5.13 -11.88 17.18
N VAL A 66 6.16 -11.76 16.35
CA VAL A 66 6.05 -11.11 15.03
C VAL A 66 6.52 -12.08 13.96
N GLU A 67 5.71 -12.29 12.95
CA GLU A 67 6.08 -13.00 11.72
C GLU A 67 5.97 -12.02 10.54
N ALA A 68 6.97 -11.98 9.67
CA ALA A 68 7.04 -11.05 8.55
C ALA A 68 7.32 -11.79 7.23
N GLY A 69 6.85 -11.23 6.12
CA GLY A 69 7.06 -11.81 4.79
C GLY A 69 6.36 -13.17 4.54
N VAL A 70 5.50 -13.63 5.46
CA VAL A 70 4.84 -14.94 5.32
C VAL A 70 3.94 -14.92 4.08
N THR A 71 3.87 -16.04 3.36
CA THR A 71 3.00 -16.18 2.19
C THR A 71 1.77 -17.02 2.53
N TRP A 72 0.67 -16.82 1.79
CA TRP A 72 -0.54 -17.63 1.98
C TRP A 72 -0.26 -19.14 1.92
N ARG A 73 0.64 -19.58 1.03
CA ARG A 73 1.01 -21.00 0.91
C ARG A 73 1.65 -21.54 2.19
N ARG A 74 2.48 -20.74 2.86
CA ARG A 74 3.22 -21.12 4.08
C ARG A 74 2.37 -21.04 5.35
N LEU A 75 1.25 -20.32 5.35
CA LEU A 75 0.34 -20.27 6.49
C LEU A 75 -0.33 -21.63 6.76
N GLY A 76 -0.33 -22.05 8.02
CA GLY A 76 -1.08 -23.20 8.49
C GLY A 76 -2.59 -23.01 8.37
N ALA A 77 -3.35 -24.11 8.36
CA ALA A 77 -4.82 -24.06 8.21
C ALA A 77 -5.50 -23.23 9.32
N GLY A 78 -5.02 -23.34 10.56
CA GLY A 78 -5.54 -22.57 11.70
C GLY A 78 -5.35 -21.07 11.53
N ASP A 79 -4.17 -20.63 11.09
CA ASP A 79 -3.92 -19.20 10.84
C ASP A 79 -4.76 -18.69 9.66
N LYS A 80 -4.85 -19.44 8.55
CA LYS A 80 -5.73 -19.07 7.43
C LYS A 80 -7.17 -18.84 7.91
N GLN A 81 -7.69 -19.74 8.72
CA GLN A 81 -9.03 -19.60 9.30
C GLN A 81 -9.13 -18.38 10.21
N ALA A 82 -8.14 -18.15 11.08
CA ALA A 82 -8.13 -17.01 12.00
C ALA A 82 -8.10 -15.66 11.26
N LEU A 83 -7.25 -15.54 10.24
CA LEU A 83 -7.12 -14.34 9.42
C LEU A 83 -8.42 -14.05 8.65
N LEU A 84 -9.01 -15.08 8.02
CA LEU A 84 -10.29 -14.96 7.32
C LEU A 84 -11.44 -14.58 8.26
N ALA A 85 -11.56 -15.25 9.41
CA ALA A 85 -12.60 -14.96 10.38
C ALA A 85 -12.48 -13.53 10.93
N MET A 86 -11.25 -13.06 11.18
CA MET A 86 -10.98 -11.69 11.62
C MET A 86 -11.38 -10.68 10.54
N LEU A 87 -11.01 -10.93 9.28
CA LEU A 87 -11.36 -10.06 8.17
C LEU A 87 -12.87 -9.98 7.96
N GLU A 88 -13.57 -11.12 7.90
CA GLU A 88 -15.02 -11.16 7.74
C GLU A 88 -15.71 -10.42 8.89
N ARG A 89 -15.36 -10.73 10.14
CA ARG A 89 -15.96 -10.09 11.32
C ARG A 89 -15.78 -8.58 11.32
N ASN A 90 -14.63 -8.09 10.86
CA ASN A 90 -14.32 -6.67 10.86
C ASN A 90 -14.92 -5.91 9.67
N MET A 91 -15.00 -6.56 8.49
CA MET A 91 -15.35 -5.86 7.25
C MET A 91 -16.79 -6.06 6.80
N LYS A 92 -17.46 -7.15 7.19
CA LYS A 92 -18.83 -7.47 6.71
C LYS A 92 -19.83 -6.35 6.93
N GLY A 93 -19.75 -5.66 8.08
CA GLY A 93 -20.65 -4.55 8.42
C GLY A 93 -20.43 -3.26 7.63
N HIS A 94 -19.34 -3.14 6.86
CA HIS A 94 -19.04 -1.96 6.06
C HIS A 94 -19.55 -2.05 4.62
N TYR A 95 -20.05 -3.23 4.20
CA TYR A 95 -20.59 -3.44 2.86
C TYR A 95 -22.09 -3.70 2.90
N PRO A 96 -22.86 -3.25 1.88
CA PRO A 96 -24.24 -3.66 1.73
C PRO A 96 -24.36 -5.19 1.64
N SER A 97 -25.30 -5.78 2.38
CA SER A 97 -25.51 -7.23 2.43
C SER A 97 -25.66 -7.87 1.04
N SER A 98 -26.26 -7.16 0.08
CA SER A 98 -26.45 -7.62 -1.31
C SER A 98 -25.14 -7.78 -2.10
N THR A 99 -24.05 -7.16 -1.65
CA THR A 99 -22.75 -7.18 -2.34
C THR A 99 -21.69 -7.99 -1.59
N TRP A 100 -21.92 -8.28 -0.31
CA TRP A 100 -20.92 -8.88 0.59
C TRP A 100 -20.34 -10.18 0.03
N ASP A 101 -21.18 -11.10 -0.46
CA ASP A 101 -20.68 -12.39 -0.93
C ASP A 101 -19.65 -12.24 -2.07
N ARG A 102 -19.93 -11.35 -3.03
CA ARG A 102 -19.01 -11.05 -4.13
C ARG A 102 -17.73 -10.40 -3.63
N VAL A 103 -17.84 -9.41 -2.76
CA VAL A 103 -16.69 -8.73 -2.13
C VAL A 103 -15.84 -9.73 -1.36
N TRP A 104 -16.46 -10.62 -0.60
CA TRP A 104 -15.81 -11.64 0.22
C TRP A 104 -15.02 -12.64 -0.63
N GLN A 105 -15.56 -13.09 -1.77
CA GLN A 105 -14.78 -13.93 -2.69
C GLN A 105 -13.57 -13.18 -3.26
N GLY A 106 -13.72 -11.88 -3.57
CA GLY A 106 -12.60 -11.01 -3.97
C GLY A 106 -11.51 -10.96 -2.91
N LYS A 107 -11.88 -10.60 -1.67
CA LYS A 107 -10.95 -10.53 -0.53
C LYS A 107 -10.22 -11.84 -0.29
N LYS A 108 -10.91 -12.98 -0.34
CA LYS A 108 -10.28 -14.32 -0.22
C LYS A 108 -9.25 -14.58 -1.31
N ARG A 109 -9.55 -14.20 -2.56
CA ARG A 109 -8.62 -14.33 -3.67
C ARG A 109 -7.41 -13.41 -3.50
N ASP A 110 -7.62 -12.19 -3.03
CA ASP A 110 -6.54 -11.24 -2.79
C ASP A 110 -5.59 -11.71 -1.68
N MET A 111 -6.16 -12.23 -0.58
CA MET A 111 -5.42 -12.88 0.50
C MET A 111 -4.63 -14.10 0.01
N ALA A 112 -5.19 -14.88 -0.91
CA ALA A 112 -4.55 -16.07 -1.46
C ALA A 112 -3.59 -15.80 -2.63
N SER A 113 -3.38 -14.54 -3.02
CA SER A 113 -2.47 -14.18 -4.11
C SER A 113 -1.04 -14.67 -3.85
N ARG A 114 -0.31 -14.99 -4.92
CA ARG A 114 1.11 -15.36 -4.84
C ARG A 114 2.00 -14.18 -4.43
N GLU A 115 1.55 -12.98 -4.72
CA GLU A 115 2.22 -11.72 -4.37
C GLU A 115 1.92 -11.30 -2.93
N ALA A 116 0.84 -11.82 -2.33
CA ALA A 116 0.49 -11.51 -0.96
C ALA A 116 1.63 -11.88 0.00
N ARG A 117 2.03 -10.90 0.81
CA ARG A 117 2.88 -11.05 1.98
C ARG A 117 2.10 -10.67 3.22
N TYR A 118 2.53 -11.19 4.36
CA TYR A 118 1.85 -10.99 5.63
C TYR A 118 2.83 -10.54 6.70
N LEU A 119 2.43 -9.51 7.45
CA LEU A 119 2.87 -9.26 8.81
C LEU A 119 1.82 -9.83 9.76
N ILE A 120 2.23 -10.65 10.72
CA ILE A 120 1.34 -11.23 11.72
C ILE A 120 1.88 -10.89 13.10
N LEU A 121 1.08 -10.19 13.90
CA LEU A 121 1.36 -9.98 15.33
C LEU A 121 0.53 -10.95 16.15
N ARG A 122 1.21 -11.69 17.02
CA ARG A 122 0.61 -12.57 18.03
C ARG A 122 0.77 -11.95 19.40
N SER A 123 -0.26 -12.11 20.24
CA SER A 123 -0.27 -11.59 21.62
C SER A 123 0.93 -12.09 22.43
N ARG A 124 1.37 -13.33 22.18
CA ARG A 124 2.61 -13.94 22.62
C ARG A 124 3.17 -14.84 21.51
N PRO A 125 4.46 -15.20 21.52
CA PRO A 125 4.98 -16.23 20.61
C PRO A 125 4.15 -17.51 20.69
N GLY A 126 3.75 -18.06 19.54
CA GLY A 126 2.90 -19.26 19.45
C GLY A 126 1.43 -19.08 19.86
N SER A 127 0.97 -17.86 20.18
CA SER A 127 -0.43 -17.61 20.54
C SER A 127 -1.33 -17.33 19.34
N GLY A 128 -2.62 -17.06 19.62
CA GLY A 128 -3.55 -16.53 18.63
C GLY A 128 -3.09 -15.18 18.03
N VAL A 129 -3.57 -14.91 16.82
CA VAL A 129 -3.28 -13.71 16.04
C VAL A 129 -3.98 -12.50 16.67
N ALA A 130 -3.20 -11.52 17.13
CA ALA A 130 -3.68 -10.24 17.65
C ALA A 130 -4.06 -9.28 16.52
N GLY A 131 -3.34 -9.33 15.40
CA GLY A 131 -3.63 -8.60 14.18
C GLY A 131 -2.72 -9.02 13.04
N PHE A 132 -3.09 -8.68 11.82
CA PHE A 132 -2.28 -8.91 10.64
C PHE A 132 -2.38 -7.76 9.64
N CYS A 133 -1.36 -7.66 8.79
CA CYS A 133 -1.38 -6.85 7.58
C CYS A 133 -1.10 -7.75 6.38
N ASN A 134 -1.97 -7.71 5.37
CA ASN A 134 -1.74 -8.28 4.06
C ASN A 134 -1.31 -7.18 3.11
N TYR A 135 -0.13 -7.33 2.51
CA TYR A 135 0.46 -6.32 1.65
C TYR A 135 1.11 -6.92 0.40
N ARG A 136 1.43 -6.05 -0.56
CA ARG A 136 2.20 -6.34 -1.76
C ARG A 136 3.17 -5.20 -2.06
N PHE A 137 4.29 -5.50 -2.70
CA PHE A 137 5.08 -4.50 -3.42
C PHE A 137 4.55 -4.41 -4.85
N LEU A 138 4.34 -3.20 -5.35
CA LEU A 138 3.85 -2.97 -6.71
C LEU A 138 4.21 -1.57 -7.21
N VAL A 139 4.08 -1.38 -8.53
CA VAL A 139 4.04 -0.06 -9.16
C VAL A 139 2.57 0.35 -9.28
N GLU A 140 2.18 1.38 -8.54
CA GLU A 140 0.84 1.97 -8.58
C GLU A 140 0.80 3.15 -9.54
N ASP A 141 -0.24 3.21 -10.39
CA ASP A 141 -0.44 4.26 -11.39
C ASP A 141 0.78 4.50 -12.31
N GLU A 142 1.47 3.41 -12.67
CA GLU A 142 2.67 3.38 -13.55
C GLU A 142 3.91 4.14 -13.03
N GLU A 143 3.78 4.89 -11.93
CA GLU A 143 4.78 5.82 -11.41
C GLU A 143 5.30 5.46 -10.02
N TRP A 144 4.42 5.03 -9.11
CA TRP A 144 4.72 4.95 -7.68
C TRP A 144 5.10 3.55 -7.24
N ILE A 145 6.34 3.33 -6.80
CA ILE A 145 6.76 2.06 -6.19
C ILE A 145 6.43 2.04 -4.71
N VAL A 146 5.45 1.23 -4.30
CA VAL A 146 4.90 1.27 -2.94
C VAL A 146 4.72 -0.11 -2.32
N LEU A 147 4.77 -0.15 -0.99
CA LEU A 147 4.14 -1.20 -0.22
C LEU A 147 2.64 -0.88 -0.13
N TYR A 148 1.82 -1.64 -0.86
CA TYR A 148 0.38 -1.49 -0.86
C TYR A 148 -0.28 -2.41 0.17
N VAL A 149 -1.00 -1.83 1.14
CA VAL A 149 -1.76 -2.56 2.15
C VAL A 149 -3.15 -2.90 1.60
N TYR A 150 -3.42 -4.18 1.43
CA TYR A 150 -4.72 -4.70 0.99
C TYR A 150 -5.66 -4.88 2.19
N GLU A 151 -5.14 -5.41 3.30
CA GLU A 151 -5.90 -5.60 4.53
C GLU A 151 -5.04 -5.29 5.75
N LEU A 152 -5.56 -4.53 6.70
CA LEU A 152 -4.98 -4.38 8.03
C LEU A 152 -6.08 -4.63 9.04
N GLN A 153 -5.94 -5.71 9.80
CA GLN A 153 -6.99 -6.21 10.68
C GLN A 153 -6.44 -6.42 12.09
N VAL A 154 -7.22 -5.97 13.07
CA VAL A 154 -6.90 -6.14 14.49
C VAL A 154 -8.06 -6.86 15.17
N SER A 155 -7.73 -7.90 15.93
CA SER A 155 -8.69 -8.64 16.75
C SER A 155 -9.35 -7.69 17.75
N GLN A 156 -10.65 -7.86 18.01
CA GLN A 156 -11.42 -6.96 18.87
C GLN A 156 -10.79 -6.82 20.27
N ASP A 157 -10.31 -7.92 20.86
CA ASP A 157 -9.68 -7.95 22.19
C ASP A 157 -8.30 -7.28 22.26
N HIS A 158 -7.76 -6.91 21.10
CA HIS A 158 -6.44 -6.30 20.93
C HIS A 158 -6.50 -4.90 20.32
N ARG A 159 -7.70 -4.35 20.10
CA ARG A 159 -7.88 -2.97 19.64
C ARG A 159 -7.48 -1.98 20.74
N ARG A 160 -7.08 -0.78 20.31
CA ARG A 160 -6.64 0.33 21.19
C ARG A 160 -5.44 0.00 22.09
N ARG A 161 -4.70 -1.08 21.78
CA ARG A 161 -3.47 -1.52 22.48
C ARG A 161 -2.21 -1.38 21.62
N GLY A 162 -2.24 -0.50 20.61
CA GLY A 162 -1.11 -0.23 19.74
C GLY A 162 -0.88 -1.23 18.59
N VAL A 163 -1.64 -2.33 18.50
CA VAL A 163 -1.41 -3.36 17.45
C VAL A 163 -1.52 -2.80 16.03
N GLY A 164 -2.56 -2.00 15.75
CA GLY A 164 -2.71 -1.38 14.42
C GLY A 164 -1.55 -0.46 14.09
N LYS A 165 -1.12 0.36 15.06
CA LYS A 165 0.05 1.23 14.92
C LYS A 165 1.32 0.42 14.65
N ASN A 166 1.58 -0.63 15.42
CA ASN A 166 2.74 -1.48 15.24
C ASN A 166 2.77 -2.14 13.85
N LEU A 167 1.61 -2.61 13.34
CA LEU A 167 1.52 -3.13 11.97
C LEU A 167 1.88 -2.05 10.94
N THR A 168 1.34 -0.85 11.09
CA THR A 168 1.62 0.28 10.20
C THR A 168 3.09 0.71 10.25
N ASP A 169 3.70 0.76 11.44
CA ASP A 169 5.11 1.09 11.63
C ASP A 169 6.02 0.03 11.00
N LEU A 170 5.66 -1.26 11.11
CA LEU A 170 6.38 -2.34 10.42
C LEU A 170 6.23 -2.27 8.89
N CYS A 171 5.07 -1.86 8.37
CA CYS A 171 4.91 -1.60 6.94
C CYS A 171 5.83 -0.45 6.48
N GLN A 172 5.94 0.64 7.25
CA GLN A 172 6.84 1.74 6.94
C GLN A 172 8.31 1.28 6.97
N LEU A 173 8.72 0.53 7.99
CA LEU A 173 10.05 -0.08 8.05
C LEU A 173 10.34 -0.93 6.81
N LEU A 174 9.43 -1.83 6.45
CA LEU A 174 9.63 -2.69 5.28
C LEU A 174 9.71 -1.86 3.99
N ALA A 175 8.82 -0.88 3.81
CA ALA A 175 8.86 0.01 2.65
C ALA A 175 10.22 0.72 2.54
N GLU A 176 10.71 1.30 3.63
CA GLU A 176 12.01 2.00 3.66
C GLU A 176 13.17 1.05 3.33
N ARG A 177 13.18 -0.14 3.94
CA ARG A 177 14.25 -1.14 3.77
C ARG A 177 14.24 -1.84 2.43
N THR A 178 13.16 -1.69 1.66
CA THR A 178 12.99 -2.30 0.34
C THR A 178 12.95 -1.27 -0.79
N GLU A 179 13.45 -0.05 -0.53
CA GLU A 179 13.54 1.05 -1.51
C GLU A 179 12.17 1.50 -2.07
N MET A 180 11.07 1.18 -1.39
CA MET A 180 9.76 1.72 -1.77
C MET A 180 9.69 3.21 -1.41
N GLN A 181 8.91 3.97 -2.17
CA GLN A 181 8.66 5.38 -1.90
C GLN A 181 7.73 5.59 -0.69
N GLY A 182 7.10 4.53 -0.18
CA GLY A 182 6.31 4.57 1.04
C GLY A 182 5.23 3.49 1.08
N VAL A 183 4.19 3.76 1.87
CA VAL A 183 3.05 2.86 2.04
C VAL A 183 1.78 3.51 1.48
N MET A 184 1.01 2.75 0.71
CA MET A 184 -0.29 3.15 0.19
C MET A 184 -1.38 2.15 0.58
N LEU A 185 -2.63 2.60 0.67
CA LEU A 185 -3.78 1.75 0.98
C LEU A 185 -5.09 2.35 0.45
N THR A 186 -6.11 1.49 0.35
CA THR A 186 -7.50 1.92 0.14
C THR A 186 -8.31 1.68 1.41
N THR A 187 -9.17 2.64 1.78
CA THR A 187 -10.13 2.48 2.87
C THR A 187 -11.51 3.00 2.48
N LEU A 188 -12.58 2.40 3.01
CA LEU A 188 -13.95 2.86 2.76
C LEU A 188 -14.23 4.14 3.55
N LYS A 189 -14.91 5.12 2.93
CA LYS A 189 -15.33 6.35 3.59
C LYS A 189 -16.23 6.09 4.79
N CYS A 190 -17.09 5.07 4.71
CA CYS A 190 -17.97 4.66 5.81
C CYS A 190 -17.21 3.99 6.98
N ASN A 191 -15.94 3.59 6.80
CA ASN A 191 -15.10 3.07 7.86
C ASN A 191 -14.36 4.22 8.56
N GLU A 192 -15.11 5.12 9.18
CA GLU A 192 -14.55 6.34 9.78
C GLU A 192 -13.48 6.05 10.85
N GLY A 193 -13.59 4.90 11.53
CA GLY A 193 -12.60 4.45 12.50
C GLY A 193 -11.24 4.20 11.85
N ALA A 194 -11.22 3.58 10.67
CA ALA A 194 -10.00 3.40 9.88
C ALA A 194 -9.50 4.72 9.30
N CYS A 195 -10.37 5.58 8.76
CA CYS A 195 -9.97 6.90 8.26
C CYS A 195 -9.24 7.72 9.34
N ARG A 196 -9.85 7.88 10.52
CA ARG A 196 -9.24 8.60 11.66
C ARG A 196 -7.97 7.92 12.21
N PHE A 197 -7.85 6.61 12.02
CA PHE A 197 -6.64 5.89 12.40
C PHE A 197 -5.51 6.24 11.44
N TYR A 198 -5.72 6.11 10.13
CA TYR A 198 -4.68 6.39 9.14
C TYR A 198 -4.25 7.86 9.12
N GLU A 199 -5.18 8.80 9.23
CA GLU A 199 -4.86 10.24 9.35
C GLU A 199 -3.93 10.51 10.55
N ARG A 200 -4.19 9.87 11.69
CA ARG A 200 -3.36 10.01 12.90
C ARG A 200 -1.98 9.36 12.76
N GLU A 201 -1.89 8.26 12.02
CA GLU A 201 -0.61 7.62 11.69
C GLU A 201 0.12 8.35 10.54
N GLY A 202 -0.35 9.53 10.12
CA GLY A 202 0.34 10.40 9.18
C GLY A 202 0.08 10.09 7.70
N PHE A 203 -0.97 9.33 7.39
CA PHE A 203 -1.40 9.14 6.00
C PHE A 203 -2.21 10.34 5.52
N THR A 204 -1.96 10.75 4.28
CA THR A 204 -2.69 11.80 3.57
C THR A 204 -3.36 11.22 2.33
N PRO A 205 -4.32 11.94 1.70
CA PRO A 205 -4.83 11.54 0.40
C PRO A 205 -3.68 11.33 -0.59
N SER A 206 -3.69 10.19 -1.28
CA SER A 206 -2.72 9.91 -2.34
C SER A 206 -2.93 10.85 -3.53
N VAL A 207 -1.90 11.04 -4.36
CA VAL A 207 -2.01 11.81 -5.60
C VAL A 207 -3.06 11.26 -6.56
N ILE A 208 -3.39 9.97 -6.42
CA ILE A 208 -4.44 9.27 -7.17
C ILE A 208 -5.79 9.15 -6.42
N ASP A 209 -5.92 9.73 -5.23
CA ASP A 209 -7.19 9.71 -4.51
C ASP A 209 -8.26 10.49 -5.31
N PRO A 210 -9.53 10.03 -5.35
CA PRO A 210 -10.59 10.76 -6.04
C PRO A 210 -10.75 12.22 -5.60
N THR A 211 -10.42 12.55 -4.34
CA THR A 211 -10.46 13.95 -3.87
C THR A 211 -9.33 14.83 -4.42
N VAL A 212 -8.33 14.22 -5.06
CA VAL A 212 -7.18 14.90 -5.70
C VAL A 212 -7.33 14.90 -7.22
N VAL A 213 -7.61 13.75 -7.85
CA VAL A 213 -7.65 13.63 -9.32
C VAL A 213 -8.96 14.10 -9.96
N CYS A 214 -10.08 14.03 -9.23
CA CYS A 214 -11.39 14.47 -9.71
C CYS A 214 -12.26 15.00 -8.56
N PRO A 215 -11.87 16.10 -7.90
CA PRO A 215 -12.52 16.61 -6.70
C PRO A 215 -14.04 16.82 -6.87
N GLU A 216 -14.48 17.24 -8.05
CA GLU A 216 -15.87 17.48 -8.43
C GLU A 216 -16.72 16.20 -8.48
N ARG A 217 -16.08 15.04 -8.69
CA ARG A 217 -16.70 13.71 -8.72
C ARG A 217 -16.34 12.84 -7.53
N ALA A 218 -15.54 13.36 -6.59
CA ALA A 218 -15.05 12.59 -5.46
C ALA A 218 -16.18 11.95 -4.63
N ALA A 219 -17.37 12.58 -4.59
CA ALA A 219 -18.55 12.06 -3.90
C ALA A 219 -19.14 10.78 -4.53
N GLU A 220 -18.86 10.49 -5.81
CA GLU A 220 -19.32 9.28 -6.50
C GLU A 220 -18.61 8.01 -6.01
N PHE A 221 -17.45 8.16 -5.38
CA PHE A 221 -16.63 7.06 -4.87
C PHE A 221 -16.92 6.83 -3.38
N ASP A 222 -17.01 5.58 -2.95
CA ASP A 222 -17.24 5.19 -1.56
C ASP A 222 -15.95 4.92 -0.77
N TYR A 223 -14.79 5.13 -1.39
CA TYR A 223 -13.46 4.87 -0.83
C TYR A 223 -12.53 6.09 -0.87
N ARG A 224 -11.41 5.97 -0.18
CA ARG A 224 -10.25 6.85 -0.20
C ARG A 224 -9.00 6.03 -0.48
N ILE A 225 -8.07 6.59 -1.24
CA ILE A 225 -6.71 6.08 -1.41
C ILE A 225 -5.79 6.98 -0.58
N LEU A 226 -5.13 6.40 0.41
CA LEU A 226 -4.27 7.13 1.33
C LEU A 226 -2.83 6.67 1.16
N ALA A 227 -1.88 7.59 1.29
CA ALA A 227 -0.46 7.31 1.22
C ALA A 227 0.29 7.98 2.36
N ARG A 228 1.35 7.33 2.81
CA ARG A 228 2.40 7.92 3.65
C ARG A 228 3.73 7.63 2.95
N LEU A 229 4.10 8.59 2.11
CA LEU A 229 5.33 8.57 1.32
C LEU A 229 6.48 9.11 2.15
N PHE A 230 7.69 8.59 1.93
CA PHE A 230 8.90 9.20 2.45
C PHE A 230 9.13 10.51 1.71
N SER A 231 9.60 11.53 2.44
CA SER A 231 10.14 12.72 1.78
C SER A 231 11.25 12.25 0.85
N GLU A 232 11.30 12.76 -0.39
CA GLU A 232 12.49 12.56 -1.23
C GLU A 232 13.70 12.95 -0.39
N ALA A 233 14.65 12.03 -0.22
CA ALA A 233 15.91 12.35 0.43
C ALA A 233 16.47 13.53 -0.35
N GLY A 234 16.50 14.70 0.30
CA GLY A 234 16.89 15.95 -0.34
C GLY A 234 18.21 15.73 -1.06
N GLY A 235 18.17 15.84 -2.38
CA GLY A 235 19.36 16.11 -3.15
C GLY A 235 19.83 17.51 -2.77
N GLU A 236 20.76 17.57 -1.82
CA GLU A 236 21.73 18.66 -1.75
C GLU A 236 22.73 18.55 -2.91
#